data_AF-A0A6N7KVP9-F1
#
_entry.id   AF-A0A6N7KVP9-F1
#
_cell.length_a   1.000
_cell.length_b   1.000
_cell.length_c   1.000
_cell.angle_alpha   90.00
_cell.angle_beta   90.00
_cell.angle_gamma   90.00
#
_symmetry.space_group_name_H-M   'P 1'
#
loop_
_entity.id
_entity.type
_entity.pdbx_description
1 polymer ?
#
loop_
_entity_poly.entity_id
_entity_poly.type
_entity_poly.pdbx_seq_one_letter_code
_entity_poly.pdbx_strand_id
1 'polypeptide(L)'
;MLGIWGTDKITVRVDASGIRAYNLADGKEAWTIPVPSGAKELCAASYSTNSKNIGAVAFNTGDSDCSTLGAVDLTTGKLTWSAKVTNDRLSNPTLSVTDKVVAIGGRLVGAVSIDNGSGVWQWKPRDSSCSVSGRAAGAQIVVSDRCYESSPKSQLYVVDSDTGTQKSTPIALTGSIEQVDKVVSDQPLVVLVTNGPNGDYVLPFDKSNKPGKPMSVKEPGSDSLRLSGQGDAISANVVSGNILYAQASGTKSAINAYDLTTGKRIWSATNGQSNEDIRLVSGTDKDGKVRAILPQGYKKPARLVTLSPTDGSMTDLGTMAMPDGLDIGAALNEYLMPADGSTVYSFSRFDSDSPLTKWAKK
;
A
#
# COMPACT_ATOMS: atom_id res chain seq x y z
N MET A 1 -11.42 -5.68 0.64
CA MET A 1 -10.86 -4.37 0.26
C MET A 1 -9.52 -4.55 -0.41
N LEU A 2 -9.40 -4.04 -1.63
CA LEU A 2 -8.24 -4.18 -2.53
C LEU A 2 -7.51 -2.85 -2.76
N GLY A 3 -8.19 -1.72 -2.60
CA GLY A 3 -7.59 -0.41 -2.75
C GLY A 3 -8.52 0.70 -2.27
N ILE A 4 -7.93 1.83 -1.92
CA ILE A 4 -8.65 3.06 -1.60
C ILE A 4 -8.01 4.18 -2.42
N TRP A 5 -8.83 4.89 -3.17
CA TRP A 5 -8.39 6.01 -3.99
C TRP A 5 -9.13 7.28 -3.59
N GLY A 6 -8.65 8.42 -4.06
CA GLY A 6 -9.31 9.70 -3.80
C GLY A 6 -8.98 10.75 -4.85
N THR A 7 -9.87 11.72 -4.93
CA THR A 7 -9.69 13.00 -5.63
C THR A 7 -10.00 14.13 -4.64
N ASP A 8 -10.10 15.37 -5.13
CA ASP A 8 -10.62 16.50 -4.36
C ASP A 8 -12.13 16.39 -4.06
N LYS A 9 -12.88 15.56 -4.81
CA LYS A 9 -14.35 15.49 -4.74
C LYS A 9 -14.91 14.17 -4.24
N ILE A 10 -14.21 13.07 -4.48
CA ILE A 10 -14.67 11.72 -4.12
C ILE A 10 -13.58 10.90 -3.44
N THR A 11 -13.99 9.97 -2.60
CA THR A 11 -13.17 8.83 -2.18
C THR A 11 -13.75 7.56 -2.79
N VAL A 12 -12.88 6.64 -3.17
CA VAL A 12 -13.26 5.41 -3.87
C VAL A 12 -12.73 4.22 -3.10
N ARG A 13 -13.58 3.21 -2.91
CA ARG A 13 -13.23 1.93 -2.35
C ARG A 13 -13.31 0.87 -3.44
N VAL A 14 -12.24 0.07 -3.56
CA VAL A 14 -12.16 -1.07 -4.46
C VAL A 14 -12.26 -2.34 -3.62
N ASP A 15 -13.20 -3.22 -3.95
CA ASP A 15 -13.39 -4.54 -3.36
C ASP A 15 -13.42 -5.61 -4.45
N ALA A 16 -13.35 -6.88 -4.05
CA ALA A 16 -13.46 -8.01 -4.97
C ALA A 16 -14.79 -8.00 -5.76
N SER A 17 -15.86 -7.47 -5.16
CA SER A 17 -17.21 -7.39 -5.74
C SER A 17 -17.49 -6.13 -6.57
N GLY A 18 -16.53 -5.20 -6.69
CA GLY A 18 -16.68 -3.99 -7.49
C GLY A 18 -16.05 -2.75 -6.86
N ILE A 19 -16.37 -1.59 -7.43
CA ILE A 19 -15.79 -0.30 -7.08
C ILE A 19 -16.92 0.66 -6.72
N ARG A 20 -16.82 1.33 -5.56
CA ARG A 20 -17.80 2.32 -5.12
C ARG A 20 -17.12 3.64 -4.81
N ALA A 21 -17.69 4.73 -5.32
CA ALA A 21 -17.26 6.08 -5.02
C ALA A 21 -18.26 6.81 -4.16
N TYR A 22 -17.76 7.66 -3.28
CA TYR A 22 -18.55 8.45 -2.35
C TYR A 22 -18.12 9.91 -2.43
N ASN A 23 -19.09 10.82 -2.49
CA ASN A 23 -18.85 12.25 -2.48
C ASN A 23 -18.23 12.67 -1.15
N LEU A 24 -17.11 13.39 -1.20
CA LEU A 24 -16.50 13.97 -0.02
C LEU A 24 -17.38 15.05 0.60
N ALA A 25 -18.24 15.73 -0.18
CA ALA A 25 -19.10 16.79 0.34
C ALA A 25 -20.13 16.28 1.36
N ASP A 26 -20.87 15.21 1.03
CA ASP A 26 -22.02 14.73 1.82
C ASP A 26 -21.97 13.23 2.19
N GLY A 27 -20.94 12.51 1.74
CA GLY A 27 -20.76 11.08 2.01
C GLY A 27 -21.65 10.14 1.19
N LYS A 28 -22.52 10.66 0.31
CA LYS A 28 -23.40 9.83 -0.51
C LYS A 28 -22.63 9.14 -1.62
N GLU A 29 -23.12 7.98 -2.06
CA GLU A 29 -22.60 7.29 -3.24
C GLU A 29 -22.66 8.23 -4.47
N ALA A 30 -21.52 8.37 -5.15
CA ALA A 30 -21.37 9.15 -6.37
C ALA A 30 -21.60 8.27 -7.60
N TRP A 31 -21.00 7.07 -7.60
CA TRP A 31 -21.14 6.07 -8.65
C TRP A 31 -20.65 4.70 -8.16
N THR A 32 -21.09 3.65 -8.85
CA THR A 32 -20.63 2.27 -8.63
C THR A 32 -20.29 1.61 -9.96
N ILE A 33 -19.17 0.88 -9.99
CA ILE A 33 -18.76 0.02 -11.11
C ILE A 33 -18.86 -1.44 -10.61
N PRO A 34 -19.75 -2.27 -11.18
CA PRO A 34 -19.78 -3.69 -10.85
C PRO A 34 -18.55 -4.42 -11.40
N VAL A 35 -18.33 -5.66 -10.94
CA VAL A 35 -17.35 -6.55 -11.57
C VAL A 35 -17.65 -6.63 -13.09
N PRO A 36 -16.64 -6.47 -13.97
CA PRO A 36 -16.84 -6.53 -15.42
C PRO A 36 -17.53 -7.83 -15.87
N SER A 37 -18.35 -7.75 -16.93
CA SER A 37 -19.05 -8.94 -17.45
C SER A 37 -18.05 -10.05 -17.83
N GLY A 38 -18.32 -11.29 -17.39
CA GLY A 38 -17.43 -12.43 -17.61
C GLY A 38 -16.34 -12.59 -16.53
N ALA A 39 -16.19 -11.61 -15.64
CA ALA A 39 -15.35 -11.72 -14.46
C ALA A 39 -16.15 -12.18 -13.23
N LYS A 40 -15.48 -12.88 -12.31
CA LYS A 40 -16.06 -13.29 -11.02
C LYS A 40 -15.72 -12.29 -9.93
N GLU A 41 -14.51 -11.74 -9.95
CA GLU A 41 -14.04 -10.77 -8.96
C GLU A 41 -12.93 -9.88 -9.50
N LEU A 42 -12.80 -8.70 -8.88
CA LEU A 42 -11.56 -7.95 -8.90
C LEU A 42 -10.53 -8.63 -7.98
N CYS A 43 -9.30 -8.71 -8.43
CA CYS A 43 -8.21 -9.37 -7.71
C CYS A 43 -7.23 -8.41 -7.06
N ALA A 44 -7.00 -7.27 -7.70
CA ALA A 44 -6.02 -6.28 -7.27
C ALA A 44 -6.41 -4.91 -7.79
N ALA A 45 -5.91 -3.88 -7.11
CA ALA A 45 -6.04 -2.49 -7.50
C ALA A 45 -4.65 -1.86 -7.51
N SER A 46 -4.45 -0.80 -8.30
CA SER A 46 -3.30 0.08 -8.11
C SER A 46 -3.40 0.73 -6.73
N TYR A 47 -2.27 0.94 -6.05
CA TYR A 47 -2.28 1.60 -4.74
C TYR A 47 -2.83 3.03 -4.82
N SER A 48 -2.45 3.76 -5.87
CA SER A 48 -2.85 5.15 -6.10
C SER A 48 -3.48 5.31 -7.48
N THR A 49 -3.97 6.51 -7.73
CA THR A 49 -4.32 7.03 -9.06
C THR A 49 -3.18 7.88 -9.62
N ASN A 50 -3.23 8.14 -10.93
CA ASN A 50 -2.30 9.07 -11.58
C ASN A 50 -2.83 10.52 -11.55
N SER A 51 -2.13 11.45 -12.21
CA SER A 51 -2.48 12.88 -12.18
C SER A 51 -3.82 13.21 -12.84
N LYS A 52 -4.35 12.29 -13.65
CA LYS A 52 -5.63 12.39 -14.36
C LYS A 52 -6.76 11.66 -13.64
N ASN A 53 -6.55 11.26 -12.38
CA ASN A 53 -7.50 10.47 -11.59
C ASN A 53 -7.83 9.12 -12.23
N ILE A 54 -6.84 8.46 -12.85
CA ILE A 54 -7.00 7.10 -13.38
C ILE A 54 -6.36 6.11 -12.40
N GLY A 55 -7.13 5.11 -11.96
CA GLY A 55 -6.64 3.93 -11.24
C GLY A 55 -6.61 2.71 -12.17
N ALA A 56 -5.99 1.61 -11.73
CA ALA A 56 -6.00 0.35 -12.45
C ALA A 56 -6.50 -0.80 -11.58
N VAL A 57 -7.12 -1.79 -12.20
CA VAL A 57 -7.57 -3.02 -11.55
C VAL A 57 -7.12 -4.25 -12.34
N ALA A 58 -6.90 -5.34 -11.62
CA ALA A 58 -6.80 -6.68 -12.20
C ALA A 58 -8.04 -7.48 -11.85
N PHE A 59 -8.51 -8.32 -12.76
CA PHE A 59 -9.65 -9.20 -12.55
C PHE A 59 -9.52 -10.50 -13.34
N ASN A 60 -10.25 -11.52 -12.93
CA ASN A 60 -10.29 -12.80 -13.63
C ASN A 60 -11.34 -12.78 -14.76
N THR A 61 -11.14 -13.55 -15.83
CA THR A 61 -12.11 -13.64 -16.95
C THR A 61 -12.40 -15.09 -17.31
N GLY A 62 -12.70 -15.93 -16.32
CA GLY A 62 -13.00 -17.36 -16.53
C GLY A 62 -11.80 -18.24 -16.93
N ASP A 63 -10.70 -17.63 -17.34
CA ASP A 63 -9.39 -18.19 -17.63
C ASP A 63 -8.31 -17.52 -16.75
N SER A 64 -7.21 -18.23 -16.45
CA SER A 64 -6.04 -17.82 -15.64
C SER A 64 -6.24 -16.63 -14.69
N ASP A 65 -6.39 -16.92 -13.39
CA ASP A 65 -6.74 -15.92 -12.35
C ASP A 65 -5.94 -14.61 -12.46
N CYS A 66 -6.70 -13.50 -12.53
CA CYS A 66 -6.22 -12.12 -12.43
C CYS A 66 -5.31 -11.64 -13.57
N SER A 67 -5.43 -12.24 -14.77
CA SER A 67 -4.61 -11.94 -15.95
C SER A 67 -5.19 -10.85 -16.88
N THR A 68 -6.36 -10.31 -16.55
CA THR A 68 -6.98 -9.21 -17.28
C THR A 68 -6.89 -7.93 -16.46
N LEU A 69 -6.42 -6.85 -17.08
CA LEU A 69 -6.34 -5.52 -16.47
C LEU A 69 -7.39 -4.59 -17.05
N GLY A 70 -7.67 -3.51 -16.33
CA GLY A 70 -8.42 -2.37 -16.84
C GLY A 70 -8.08 -1.08 -16.12
N ALA A 71 -8.33 0.04 -16.79
CA ALA A 71 -8.18 1.37 -16.19
C ALA A 71 -9.54 1.94 -15.81
N VAL A 72 -9.58 2.61 -14.67
CA VAL A 72 -10.78 3.20 -14.08
C VAL A 72 -10.59 4.71 -14.01
N ASP A 73 -11.42 5.44 -14.73
CA ASP A 73 -11.49 6.90 -14.61
C ASP A 73 -12.43 7.27 -13.47
N LEU A 74 -11.86 7.85 -12.41
CA LEU A 74 -12.60 8.24 -11.22
C LEU A 74 -13.52 9.45 -11.48
N THR A 75 -13.22 10.27 -12.48
CA THR A 75 -14.02 11.45 -12.83
C THR A 75 -15.35 11.03 -13.46
N THR A 76 -15.31 10.02 -14.33
CA THR A 76 -16.49 9.54 -15.05
C THR A 76 -17.13 8.30 -14.41
N GLY A 77 -16.43 7.62 -13.49
CA GLY A 77 -16.89 6.37 -12.89
C GLY A 77 -16.97 5.23 -13.90
N LYS A 78 -15.99 5.15 -14.81
CA LYS A 78 -16.01 4.18 -15.93
C LYS A 78 -14.71 3.38 -16.02
N LEU A 79 -14.86 2.11 -16.39
CA LEU A 79 -13.78 1.30 -16.94
C LEU A 79 -13.51 1.77 -18.37
N THR A 80 -12.37 2.40 -18.63
CA THR A 80 -12.06 3.02 -19.93
C THR A 80 -11.54 2.00 -20.95
N TRP A 81 -10.88 0.95 -20.48
CA TRP A 81 -10.49 -0.20 -21.28
C TRP A 81 -10.33 -1.44 -20.41
N SER A 82 -10.32 -2.60 -21.07
CA SER A 82 -9.87 -3.87 -20.49
C SER A 82 -9.01 -4.62 -21.49
N ALA A 83 -7.92 -5.23 -21.01
CA ALA A 83 -6.99 -5.99 -21.83
C ALA A 83 -6.45 -7.20 -21.06
N LYS A 84 -6.46 -8.38 -21.71
CA LYS A 84 -5.77 -9.56 -21.22
C LYS A 84 -4.26 -9.40 -21.45
N VAL A 85 -3.48 -9.39 -20.37
CA VAL A 85 -2.04 -9.07 -20.44
C VAL A 85 -1.14 -10.29 -20.51
N THR A 86 -1.66 -11.46 -20.16
CA THR A 86 -0.97 -12.75 -20.31
C THR A 86 -1.98 -13.90 -20.34
N ASN A 87 -1.57 -15.04 -20.88
CA ASN A 87 -2.32 -16.30 -20.75
C ASN A 87 -1.96 -17.05 -19.46
N ASP A 88 -0.87 -16.68 -18.80
CA ASP A 88 -0.42 -17.29 -17.55
C ASP A 88 -1.17 -16.70 -16.34
N ARG A 89 -1.17 -17.44 -15.24
CA ARG A 89 -1.70 -16.93 -13.96
C ARG A 89 -0.79 -15.85 -13.40
N LEU A 90 -1.35 -14.68 -13.08
CA LEU A 90 -0.62 -13.63 -12.38
C LEU A 90 -0.61 -13.84 -10.86
N SER A 91 -1.70 -14.39 -10.31
CA SER A 91 -1.86 -14.74 -8.89
C SER A 91 -1.41 -13.62 -7.93
N ASN A 92 -2.34 -12.72 -7.57
CA ASN A 92 -2.11 -11.53 -6.74
C ASN A 92 -1.08 -10.55 -7.33
N PRO A 93 -1.32 -10.01 -8.55
CA PRO A 93 -0.45 -8.97 -9.09
C PRO A 93 -0.51 -7.71 -8.22
N THR A 94 0.61 -7.00 -8.15
CA THR A 94 0.68 -5.62 -7.67
C THR A 94 0.62 -4.68 -8.86
N LEU A 95 -0.15 -3.61 -8.73
CA LEU A 95 -0.30 -2.60 -9.77
C LEU A 95 0.13 -1.22 -9.24
N SER A 96 0.71 -0.42 -10.13
CA SER A 96 0.86 1.02 -9.92
C SER A 96 0.61 1.72 -11.25
N VAL A 97 0.31 3.01 -11.18
CA VAL A 97 -0.03 3.81 -12.36
C VAL A 97 0.88 5.02 -12.44
N THR A 98 1.31 5.33 -13.66
CA THR A 98 1.87 6.64 -14.01
C THR A 98 0.90 7.33 -14.97
N ASP A 99 1.29 8.51 -15.48
CA ASP A 99 0.52 9.19 -16.52
C ASP A 99 0.62 8.52 -17.89
N LYS A 100 1.46 7.48 -18.04
CA LYS A 100 1.68 6.78 -19.31
C LYS A 100 1.34 5.30 -19.25
N VAL A 101 1.53 4.65 -18.10
CA VAL A 101 1.42 3.19 -18.02
C VAL A 101 0.72 2.70 -16.75
N VAL A 102 0.17 1.49 -16.85
CA VAL A 102 -0.07 0.60 -15.71
C VAL A 102 1.13 -0.32 -15.60
N ALA A 103 1.89 -0.19 -14.51
CA ALA A 103 3.00 -1.08 -14.18
C ALA A 103 2.49 -2.32 -13.43
N ILE A 104 3.00 -3.48 -13.83
CA ILE A 104 2.56 -4.80 -13.39
C ILE A 104 3.73 -5.49 -12.68
N GLY A 105 3.54 -5.80 -11.41
CA GLY A 105 4.46 -6.63 -10.63
C GLY A 105 3.79 -7.94 -10.23
N GLY A 106 4.46 -9.06 -10.46
CA GLY A 106 3.99 -10.40 -10.14
C GLY A 106 4.91 -11.40 -10.82
N ARG A 107 4.38 -12.54 -11.27
CA ARG A 107 5.15 -13.47 -12.15
C ARG A 107 5.41 -12.87 -13.55
N LEU A 108 4.56 -11.94 -13.96
CA LEU A 108 4.83 -11.01 -15.05
C LEU A 108 5.33 -9.70 -14.46
N VAL A 109 6.42 -9.20 -15.02
CA VAL A 109 6.95 -7.86 -14.74
C VAL A 109 6.93 -7.09 -16.04
N GLY A 110 6.21 -5.99 -16.10
CA GLY A 110 5.98 -5.27 -17.34
C GLY A 110 5.11 -4.03 -17.16
N ALA A 111 4.77 -3.42 -18.28
CA ALA A 111 3.80 -2.34 -18.30
C ALA A 111 2.93 -2.37 -19.56
N VAL A 112 1.70 -1.89 -19.39
CA VAL A 112 0.76 -1.63 -20.48
C VAL A 112 0.39 -0.15 -20.52
N SER A 113 0.01 0.36 -21.68
CA SER A 113 -0.40 1.75 -21.86
C SER A 113 -1.60 2.08 -20.99
N ILE A 114 -1.56 3.22 -20.30
CA ILE A 114 -2.67 3.71 -19.47
C ILE A 114 -3.90 4.07 -20.31
N ASP A 115 -3.73 4.34 -21.60
CA ASP A 115 -4.80 4.83 -22.48
C ASP A 115 -5.63 3.69 -23.11
N ASN A 116 -5.01 2.53 -23.35
CA ASN A 116 -5.66 1.44 -24.10
C ASN A 116 -5.26 0.01 -23.70
N GLY A 117 -4.40 -0.17 -22.70
CA GLY A 117 -3.98 -1.49 -22.23
C GLY A 117 -3.04 -2.27 -23.17
N SER A 118 -2.54 -1.65 -24.25
CA SER A 118 -1.55 -2.28 -25.12
C SER A 118 -0.19 -2.46 -24.42
N GLY A 119 0.50 -3.57 -24.69
CA GLY A 119 1.82 -3.85 -24.09
C GLY A 119 2.86 -2.80 -24.48
N VAL A 120 3.56 -2.25 -23.48
CA VAL A 120 4.65 -1.27 -23.68
C VAL A 120 6.00 -1.96 -23.58
N TRP A 121 6.21 -2.71 -22.49
CA TRP A 121 7.43 -3.47 -22.27
C TRP A 121 7.18 -4.63 -21.31
N GLN A 122 8.05 -5.63 -21.36
CA GLN A 122 8.05 -6.76 -20.43
C GLN A 122 9.48 -7.12 -20.06
N TRP A 123 9.74 -7.26 -18.76
CA TRP A 123 11.05 -7.67 -18.26
C TRP A 123 11.37 -9.09 -18.72
N LYS A 124 12.62 -9.31 -19.10
CA LYS A 124 13.15 -10.63 -19.43
C LYS A 124 14.09 -11.08 -18.31
N PRO A 125 13.94 -12.31 -17.80
CA PRO A 125 14.91 -12.89 -16.88
C PRO A 125 16.31 -12.88 -17.49
N ARG A 126 17.35 -12.89 -16.65
CA ARG A 126 18.75 -12.93 -17.10
C ARG A 126 19.07 -14.10 -18.03
N ASP A 127 18.49 -15.27 -17.76
CA ASP A 127 18.62 -16.47 -18.59
C ASP A 127 17.40 -17.40 -18.40
N SER A 128 17.36 -18.50 -19.14
CA SER A 128 16.25 -19.46 -19.13
C SER A 128 16.09 -20.25 -17.83
N SER A 129 17.13 -20.31 -16.99
CA SER A 129 17.09 -20.94 -15.66
C SER A 129 16.54 -20.00 -14.59
N CYS A 130 16.20 -18.76 -14.94
CA CYS A 130 15.76 -17.74 -14.00
C CYS A 130 14.24 -17.65 -13.89
N SER A 131 13.78 -17.56 -12.65
CA SER A 131 12.42 -17.16 -12.29
C SER A 131 12.42 -15.69 -11.89
N VAL A 132 11.45 -14.93 -12.37
CA VAL A 132 11.27 -13.52 -12.02
C VAL A 132 9.98 -13.32 -11.25
N SER A 133 10.04 -12.43 -10.27
CA SER A 133 8.88 -11.84 -9.63
C SER A 133 9.09 -10.35 -9.44
N GLY A 134 8.02 -9.56 -9.41
CA GLY A 134 8.11 -8.13 -9.18
C GLY A 134 7.08 -7.60 -8.19
N ARG A 135 7.35 -6.41 -7.66
CA ARG A 135 6.41 -5.59 -6.92
C ARG A 135 6.39 -4.18 -7.48
N ALA A 136 5.24 -3.74 -7.95
CA ALA A 136 5.03 -2.38 -8.44
C ALA A 136 5.14 -1.37 -7.28
N ALA A 137 5.83 -0.26 -7.51
CA ALA A 137 6.22 0.76 -6.52
C ALA A 137 6.14 2.17 -7.15
N GLY A 138 4.94 2.62 -7.49
CA GLY A 138 4.72 3.91 -8.15
C GLY A 138 5.43 4.01 -9.51
N ALA A 139 6.36 4.96 -9.64
CA ALA A 139 7.15 5.16 -10.87
C ALA A 139 8.28 4.12 -11.08
N GLN A 140 8.31 3.07 -10.25
CA GLN A 140 9.29 2.00 -10.32
C GLN A 140 8.66 0.62 -10.10
N ILE A 141 9.40 -0.44 -10.45
CA ILE A 141 9.13 -1.82 -10.07
C ILE A 141 10.39 -2.41 -9.45
N VAL A 142 10.25 -3.10 -8.31
CA VAL A 142 11.35 -3.86 -7.72
C VAL A 142 11.22 -5.31 -8.15
N VAL A 143 12.22 -5.78 -8.90
CA VAL A 143 12.25 -7.09 -9.54
C VAL A 143 13.19 -8.00 -8.79
N SER A 144 12.69 -9.16 -8.36
CA SER A 144 13.48 -10.29 -7.89
C SER A 144 13.73 -11.24 -9.05
N ASP A 145 14.98 -11.47 -9.39
CA ASP A 145 15.41 -12.41 -10.42
C ASP A 145 16.26 -13.49 -9.77
N ARG A 146 15.81 -14.74 -9.86
CA ARG A 146 16.44 -15.89 -9.23
C ARG A 146 16.72 -16.99 -10.25
N CYS A 147 18.00 -17.32 -10.42
CA CYS A 147 18.48 -18.36 -11.32
C CYS A 147 19.00 -19.57 -10.55
N TYR A 148 18.72 -20.77 -11.07
CA TYR A 148 19.17 -22.02 -10.44
C TYR A 148 20.61 -22.37 -10.81
N GLU A 149 21.05 -21.99 -12.02
CA GLU A 149 22.34 -22.40 -12.59
C GLU A 149 23.37 -21.26 -12.66
N SER A 150 22.92 -20.01 -12.55
CA SER A 150 23.77 -18.82 -12.68
C SER A 150 24.19 -18.21 -11.34
N SER A 151 25.33 -17.54 -11.35
CA SER A 151 25.84 -16.74 -10.22
C SER A 151 25.84 -15.25 -10.56
N PRO A 152 25.38 -14.35 -9.67
CA PRO A 152 24.75 -14.65 -8.38
C PRO A 152 23.36 -15.29 -8.57
N LYS A 153 22.97 -16.17 -7.64
CA LYS A 153 21.70 -16.91 -7.72
C LYS A 153 20.49 -15.99 -7.68
N SER A 154 20.45 -15.04 -6.75
CA SER A 154 19.36 -14.07 -6.64
C SER A 154 19.89 -12.65 -6.79
N GLN A 155 19.15 -11.80 -7.51
CA GLN A 155 19.41 -10.37 -7.64
C GLN A 155 18.12 -9.56 -7.53
N LEU A 156 18.26 -8.33 -7.03
CA LEU A 156 17.24 -7.29 -7.14
C LEU A 156 17.61 -6.25 -8.19
N TYR A 157 16.57 -5.76 -8.86
CA TYR A 157 16.63 -4.64 -9.78
C TYR A 157 15.56 -3.62 -9.41
N VAL A 158 15.90 -2.34 -9.45
CA VAL A 158 14.91 -1.27 -9.51
C VAL A 158 14.76 -0.87 -10.96
N VAL A 159 13.54 -0.96 -11.48
CA VAL A 159 13.22 -0.75 -12.90
C VAL A 159 12.25 0.42 -13.02
N ASP A 160 12.42 1.26 -14.04
CA ASP A 160 11.50 2.35 -14.36
C ASP A 160 10.15 1.82 -14.87
N SER A 161 9.05 2.26 -14.28
CA SER A 161 7.71 1.81 -14.67
C SER A 161 7.36 2.18 -16.11
N ASP A 162 7.72 3.37 -16.59
CA ASP A 162 7.34 3.86 -17.93
C ASP A 162 8.09 3.12 -19.04
N THR A 163 9.38 2.84 -18.83
CA THR A 163 10.31 2.44 -19.90
C THR A 163 10.85 1.03 -19.77
N GLY A 164 10.76 0.40 -18.60
CA GLY A 164 11.37 -0.90 -18.32
C GLY A 164 12.89 -0.84 -18.18
N THR A 165 13.47 0.37 -18.15
CA THR A 165 14.91 0.56 -18.02
C THR A 165 15.36 0.36 -16.57
N GLN A 166 16.53 -0.25 -16.39
CA GLN A 166 17.10 -0.47 -15.07
C GLN A 166 17.61 0.85 -14.47
N LYS A 167 17.18 1.16 -13.25
CA LYS A 167 17.56 2.38 -12.49
C LYS A 167 18.57 2.15 -11.36
N SER A 168 18.85 0.89 -11.00
CA SER A 168 19.88 0.54 -10.01
C SER A 168 21.03 -0.21 -10.68
N THR A 169 22.18 -0.34 -10.04
CA THR A 169 23.06 -1.48 -10.34
C THR A 169 22.38 -2.78 -9.86
N PRO A 170 22.66 -3.96 -10.43
CA PRO A 170 22.12 -5.21 -9.91
C PRO A 170 22.56 -5.41 -8.45
N ILE A 171 21.61 -5.73 -7.57
CA ILE A 171 21.87 -5.91 -6.13
C ILE A 171 21.89 -7.39 -5.84
N ALA A 172 23.05 -7.93 -5.46
CA ALA A 172 23.16 -9.34 -5.11
C ALA A 172 22.40 -9.63 -3.81
N LEU A 173 21.54 -10.63 -3.86
CA LEU A 173 20.89 -11.22 -2.69
C LEU A 173 21.68 -12.45 -2.26
N THR A 174 22.05 -12.51 -0.99
CA THR A 174 22.95 -13.53 -0.44
C THR A 174 22.22 -14.68 0.25
N GLY A 175 20.94 -14.48 0.60
CA GLY A 175 20.11 -15.49 1.22
C GLY A 175 19.64 -16.54 0.22
N SER A 176 19.36 -17.74 0.72
CA SER A 176 19.11 -18.91 -0.11
C SER A 176 17.76 -18.88 -0.81
N ILE A 177 16.79 -18.08 -0.35
CA ILE A 177 15.42 -17.98 -0.90
C ILE A 177 14.90 -16.53 -0.92
N GLU A 178 15.81 -15.55 -0.95
CA GLU A 178 15.42 -14.14 -0.89
C GLU A 178 14.61 -13.70 -2.11
N GLN A 179 13.53 -12.97 -1.83
CA GLN A 179 12.72 -12.24 -2.80
C GLN A 179 11.99 -11.09 -2.12
N VAL A 180 11.61 -10.08 -2.89
CA VAL A 180 10.76 -8.99 -2.39
C VAL A 180 9.36 -9.51 -2.14
N ASP A 181 8.91 -9.39 -0.89
CA ASP A 181 7.55 -9.71 -0.49
C ASP A 181 6.61 -8.51 -0.70
N LYS A 182 7.02 -7.33 -0.21
CA LYS A 182 6.20 -6.10 -0.26
C LYS A 182 7.03 -4.86 -0.54
N VAL A 183 6.40 -3.89 -1.19
CA VAL A 183 6.88 -2.50 -1.22
C VAL A 183 6.22 -1.79 -0.04
N VAL A 184 7.00 -1.48 0.99
CA VAL A 184 6.54 -0.81 2.22
C VAL A 184 6.30 0.68 1.96
N SER A 185 7.13 1.29 1.12
CA SER A 185 6.98 2.65 0.60
C SER A 185 7.71 2.76 -0.75
N ASP A 186 7.21 3.57 -1.67
CA ASP A 186 7.83 3.88 -2.96
C ASP A 186 8.64 5.19 -2.94
N GLN A 187 8.32 6.11 -2.04
CA GLN A 187 8.99 7.39 -1.88
C GLN A 187 9.14 7.76 -0.39
N PRO A 188 10.32 7.51 0.22
CA PRO A 188 11.47 6.80 -0.34
C PRO A 188 11.18 5.30 -0.56
N LEU A 189 11.93 4.66 -1.46
CA LEU A 189 11.76 3.23 -1.71
C LEU A 189 12.23 2.42 -0.49
N VAL A 190 11.31 1.64 0.07
CA VAL A 190 11.55 0.71 1.18
C VAL A 190 10.80 -0.58 0.87
N VAL A 191 11.50 -1.71 0.92
CA VAL A 191 10.90 -3.01 0.63
C VAL A 191 11.04 -3.96 1.82
N LEU A 192 10.09 -4.88 1.94
CA LEU A 192 10.21 -6.06 2.79
C LEU A 192 10.73 -7.21 1.92
N VAL A 193 11.88 -7.76 2.31
CA VAL A 193 12.47 -8.95 1.68
C VAL A 193 12.17 -10.14 2.58
N THR A 194 11.63 -11.21 2.01
CA THR A 194 11.48 -12.47 2.73
C THR A 194 12.73 -13.34 2.60
N ASN A 195 13.11 -14.03 3.68
CA ASN A 195 14.25 -14.94 3.68
C ASN A 195 14.00 -16.17 4.57
N GLY A 196 12.82 -16.78 4.40
CA GLY A 196 12.42 -17.94 5.19
C GLY A 196 12.09 -17.61 6.64
N PRO A 197 11.86 -18.65 7.47
CA PRO A 197 11.39 -18.46 8.85
C PRO A 197 12.32 -17.55 9.65
N ASN A 198 11.77 -16.44 10.16
CA ASN A 198 12.48 -15.44 10.96
C ASN A 198 13.67 -14.74 10.27
N GLY A 199 13.77 -14.87 8.93
CA GLY A 199 14.85 -14.27 8.14
C GLY A 199 14.48 -12.95 7.47
N ASP A 200 13.20 -12.57 7.48
CA ASP A 200 12.71 -11.38 6.80
C ASP A 200 13.38 -10.08 7.29
N TYR A 201 13.51 -9.11 6.41
CA TYR A 201 14.10 -7.81 6.74
C TYR A 201 13.54 -6.69 5.86
N VAL A 202 13.59 -5.48 6.41
CA VAL A 202 13.32 -4.25 5.67
C VAL A 202 14.60 -3.79 4.99
N LEU A 203 14.54 -3.45 3.71
CA LEU A 203 15.63 -2.89 2.93
C LEU A 203 15.25 -1.51 2.41
N PRO A 204 15.80 -0.42 2.97
CA PRO A 204 15.60 0.93 2.45
C PRO A 204 16.55 1.19 1.28
N PHE A 205 16.17 2.13 0.42
CA PHE A 205 16.97 2.59 -0.71
C PHE A 205 17.16 4.10 -0.63
N ASP A 206 18.32 4.57 -1.10
CA ASP A 206 18.55 5.99 -1.28
C ASP A 206 17.89 6.53 -2.56
N LYS A 207 17.97 7.85 -2.78
CA LYS A 207 17.40 8.52 -3.95
C LYS A 207 18.02 8.07 -5.29
N SER A 208 19.18 7.42 -5.26
CA SER A 208 19.85 6.85 -6.44
C SER A 208 19.55 5.35 -6.59
N ASN A 209 18.55 4.83 -5.87
CA ASN A 209 18.18 3.41 -5.82
C ASN A 209 19.32 2.48 -5.36
N LYS A 210 20.25 2.99 -4.53
CA LYS A 210 21.24 2.14 -3.87
C LYS A 210 20.66 1.60 -2.56
N PRO A 211 20.78 0.29 -2.28
CA PRO A 211 20.28 -0.28 -1.05
C PRO A 211 21.11 0.20 0.15
N GLY A 212 20.41 0.49 1.25
CA GLY A 212 20.98 0.75 2.56
C GLY A 212 21.31 -0.55 3.32
N LYS A 213 21.35 -0.46 4.64
CA LYS A 213 21.56 -1.63 5.51
C LYS A 213 20.24 -2.36 5.74
N PRO A 214 20.21 -3.70 5.72
CA PRO A 214 19.06 -4.48 6.16
C PRO A 214 18.69 -4.15 7.61
N MET A 215 17.40 -3.88 7.83
CA MET A 215 16.80 -3.71 9.14
C MET A 215 16.02 -4.98 9.51
N SER A 216 16.29 -5.53 10.70
CA SER A 216 15.53 -6.69 11.18
C SER A 216 14.06 -6.33 11.42
N VAL A 217 13.15 -7.24 11.05
CA VAL A 217 11.73 -7.13 11.42
C VAL A 217 11.41 -7.71 12.80
N LYS A 218 12.40 -8.23 13.54
CA LYS A 218 12.16 -8.78 14.88
C LYS A 218 11.62 -7.68 15.80
N GLU A 219 10.51 -7.97 16.49
CA GLU A 219 9.87 -7.01 17.38
C GLU A 219 9.67 -7.59 18.78
N PRO A 220 10.14 -6.92 19.85
CA PRO A 220 9.88 -7.38 21.21
C PRO A 220 8.38 -7.61 21.49
N GLY A 221 8.03 -8.82 21.95
CA GLY A 221 6.65 -9.21 22.24
C GLY A 221 5.86 -9.75 21.04
N SER A 222 6.49 -9.90 19.88
CA SER A 222 5.95 -10.58 18.70
C SER A 222 7.06 -11.35 17.97
N ASP A 223 6.73 -12.17 16.98
CA ASP A 223 7.74 -12.83 16.14
C ASP A 223 8.38 -11.84 15.15
N SER A 224 7.57 -10.93 14.59
CA SER A 224 8.00 -9.95 13.59
C SER A 224 7.02 -8.78 13.43
N LEU A 225 7.52 -7.67 12.87
CA LEU A 225 6.71 -6.56 12.39
C LEU A 225 5.75 -7.02 11.31
N ARG A 226 4.46 -6.71 11.49
CA ARG A 226 3.39 -6.99 10.51
C ARG A 226 3.19 -5.77 9.62
N LEU A 227 4.02 -5.65 8.59
CA LEU A 227 4.00 -4.52 7.66
C LEU A 227 2.97 -4.73 6.54
N SER A 228 2.34 -3.62 6.12
CA SER A 228 1.51 -3.52 4.92
C SER A 228 2.36 -3.07 3.74
N GLY A 229 2.11 -3.65 2.57
CA GLY A 229 2.64 -3.15 1.32
C GLY A 229 1.74 -2.05 0.76
N GLN A 230 2.23 -1.28 -0.20
CA GLN A 230 1.41 -0.31 -0.90
C GLN A 230 0.23 -0.97 -1.63
N GLY A 231 0.39 -2.20 -2.13
CA GLY A 231 -0.76 -2.94 -2.69
C GLY A 231 -1.85 -3.32 -1.66
N ASP A 232 -1.60 -3.16 -0.36
CA ASP A 232 -2.55 -3.50 0.70
C ASP A 232 -3.45 -2.29 0.99
N ALA A 233 -4.77 -2.50 0.99
CA ALA A 233 -5.72 -1.42 1.26
C ALA A 233 -5.74 -0.93 2.72
N ILE A 234 -5.11 -1.67 3.64
CA ILE A 234 -5.11 -1.40 5.08
C ILE A 234 -3.67 -1.06 5.50
N SER A 235 -3.45 0.17 5.94
CA SER A 235 -2.12 0.60 6.34
C SER A 235 -1.76 0.04 7.73
N ALA A 236 -0.64 -0.67 7.81
CA ALA A 236 -0.01 -1.06 9.06
C ALA A 236 1.28 -0.26 9.31
N ASN A 237 1.72 0.54 8.34
CA ASN A 237 2.90 1.38 8.48
C ASN A 237 2.81 2.66 7.64
N VAL A 238 3.61 3.65 8.03
CA VAL A 238 3.89 4.86 7.26
C VAL A 238 5.40 5.07 7.26
N VAL A 239 5.97 5.44 6.11
CA VAL A 239 7.36 5.90 6.02
C VAL A 239 7.34 7.40 5.84
N SER A 240 8.10 8.12 6.67
CA SER A 240 8.31 9.56 6.52
C SER A 240 9.79 9.87 6.70
N GLY A 241 10.42 10.41 5.65
CA GLY A 241 11.87 10.60 5.61
C GLY A 241 12.61 9.27 5.84
N ASN A 242 13.44 9.22 6.86
CA ASN A 242 14.23 8.03 7.23
C ASN A 242 13.58 7.18 8.34
N ILE A 243 12.30 7.42 8.67
CA ILE A 243 11.63 6.75 9.79
C ILE A 243 10.49 5.88 9.26
N LEU A 244 10.51 4.61 9.66
CA LEU A 244 9.40 3.68 9.52
C LEU A 244 8.56 3.71 10.81
N TYR A 245 7.30 4.09 10.68
CA TYR A 245 6.30 4.02 11.74
C TYR A 245 5.47 2.76 11.49
N ALA A 246 5.50 1.81 12.41
CA ALA A 246 4.81 0.53 12.27
C ALA A 246 3.81 0.32 13.42
N GLN A 247 2.61 -0.11 13.06
CA GLN A 247 1.62 -0.61 13.99
C GLN A 247 2.15 -1.90 14.62
N ALA A 248 2.30 -1.91 15.94
CA ALA A 248 2.69 -3.08 16.70
C ALA A 248 1.45 -3.74 17.30
N SER A 249 1.25 -5.01 16.96
CA SER A 249 0.20 -5.87 17.49
C SER A 249 0.82 -6.83 18.52
N GLY A 250 0.92 -6.38 19.77
CA GLY A 250 1.33 -7.17 20.93
C GLY A 250 0.24 -7.21 22.00
N THR A 251 0.60 -7.44 23.27
CA THR A 251 -0.35 -7.40 24.40
C THR A 251 -1.00 -6.03 24.60
N LYS A 252 -0.39 -4.97 24.06
CA LYS A 252 -0.97 -3.63 23.95
C LYS A 252 -0.74 -3.10 22.53
N SER A 253 -1.74 -2.42 21.98
CA SER A 253 -1.62 -1.70 20.72
C SER A 253 -0.62 -0.56 20.87
N ALA A 254 0.35 -0.47 19.95
CA ALA A 254 1.35 0.57 19.94
C ALA A 254 1.69 0.98 18.50
N ILE A 255 2.30 2.16 18.37
CA ILE A 255 3.00 2.59 17.16
C ILE A 255 4.47 2.69 17.53
N ASN A 256 5.31 1.98 16.81
CA ASN A 256 6.76 2.02 17.00
C ASN A 256 7.40 2.78 15.84
N ALA A 257 8.43 3.56 16.14
CA ALA A 257 9.25 4.22 15.12
C ALA A 257 10.63 3.58 15.05
N TYR A 258 11.13 3.35 13.83
CA TYR A 258 12.44 2.78 13.56
C TYR A 258 13.21 3.68 12.62
N ASP A 259 14.47 3.90 12.92
CA ASP A 259 15.38 4.59 12.02
C ASP A 259 15.83 3.60 10.92
N LEU A 260 15.50 3.89 9.67
CA LEU A 260 15.80 3.01 8.53
C LEU A 260 17.30 2.95 8.20
N THR A 261 18.11 3.90 8.66
CA THR A 261 19.56 3.90 8.44
C THR A 261 20.27 2.96 9.44
N THR A 262 19.83 2.97 10.70
CA THR A 262 20.44 2.17 11.78
C THR A 262 19.74 0.85 12.04
N GLY A 263 18.48 0.71 11.61
CA GLY A 263 17.59 -0.41 11.90
C GLY A 263 17.12 -0.46 13.36
N LYS A 264 17.37 0.56 14.16
CA LYS A 264 17.04 0.58 15.59
C LYS A 264 15.68 1.23 15.82
N ARG A 265 14.94 0.68 16.80
CA ARG A 265 13.73 1.32 17.34
C ARG A 265 14.13 2.62 18.05
N ILE A 266 13.51 3.71 17.65
CA ILE A 266 13.68 5.04 18.25
C ILE A 266 12.81 5.14 19.50
N TRP A 267 11.51 4.84 19.36
CA TRP A 267 10.53 4.91 20.44
C TRP A 267 9.33 4.00 20.16
N SER A 268 8.46 3.87 21.18
CA SER A 268 7.17 3.19 21.13
C SER A 268 6.12 4.08 21.79
N ALA A 269 5.03 4.37 21.09
CA ALA A 269 3.92 5.20 21.55
C ALA A 269 2.67 4.34 21.75
N THR A 270 1.98 4.55 22.88
CA THR A 270 0.71 3.89 23.20
C THR A 270 -0.35 4.95 23.50
N ASN A 271 -1.61 4.54 23.62
CA ASN A 271 -2.69 5.44 24.02
C ASN A 271 -2.60 5.87 25.51
N GLY A 272 -1.68 5.29 26.30
CA GLY A 272 -1.50 5.64 27.72
C GLY A 272 -2.64 5.21 28.65
N GLN A 273 -3.79 4.80 28.10
CA GLN A 273 -4.92 4.20 28.81
C GLN A 273 -4.84 2.67 28.71
N SER A 274 -5.14 1.98 29.81
CA SER A 274 -5.17 0.51 29.82
C SER A 274 -6.29 0.00 28.91
N ASN A 275 -5.94 -0.87 27.96
CA ASN A 275 -6.84 -1.56 27.03
C ASN A 275 -7.43 -0.71 25.89
N GLU A 276 -6.96 0.52 25.68
CA GLU A 276 -7.39 1.35 24.55
C GLU A 276 -6.38 1.29 23.40
N ASP A 277 -6.88 1.19 22.17
CA ASP A 277 -6.07 1.04 20.97
C ASP A 277 -5.37 2.34 20.54
N ILE A 278 -4.38 2.25 19.66
CA ILE A 278 -3.87 3.38 18.90
C ILE A 278 -3.83 2.96 17.43
N ARG A 279 -4.25 3.84 16.51
CA ARG A 279 -4.33 3.51 15.08
C ARG A 279 -3.59 4.52 14.23
N LEU A 280 -2.65 4.04 13.41
CA LEU A 280 -2.05 4.85 12.34
C LEU A 280 -3.11 5.30 11.33
N VAL A 281 -3.04 6.57 10.93
CA VAL A 281 -3.76 7.10 9.77
C VAL A 281 -2.88 6.92 8.54
N SER A 282 -3.48 6.51 7.43
CA SER A 282 -2.77 6.36 6.15
C SER A 282 -2.11 7.67 5.70
N GLY A 283 -0.84 7.58 5.29
CA GLY A 283 -0.04 8.70 4.75
C GLY A 283 0.39 9.75 5.78
N THR A 284 0.91 10.87 5.28
CA THR A 284 1.36 12.01 6.09
C THR A 284 0.56 13.27 5.79
N ASP A 285 0.67 14.28 6.64
CA ASP A 285 0.26 15.64 6.25
C ASP A 285 1.22 16.25 5.21
N LYS A 286 0.91 17.47 4.76
CA LYS A 286 1.74 18.24 3.80
C LYS A 286 3.18 18.51 4.27
N ASP A 287 3.43 18.46 5.58
CA ASP A 287 4.74 18.71 6.20
C ASP A 287 5.46 17.40 6.55
N GLY A 288 4.91 16.24 6.15
CA GLY A 288 5.46 14.92 6.41
C GLY A 288 5.19 14.37 7.81
N LYS A 289 4.28 14.98 8.59
CA LYS A 289 3.95 14.48 9.93
C LYS A 289 3.04 13.27 9.84
N VAL A 290 3.38 12.25 10.62
CA VAL A 290 2.58 11.04 10.77
C VAL A 290 1.45 11.29 11.76
N ARG A 291 0.27 10.76 11.44
CA ARG A 291 -0.96 10.98 12.20
C ARG A 291 -1.47 9.68 12.80
N ALA A 292 -2.12 9.78 13.95
CA ALA A 292 -2.74 8.65 14.63
C ALA A 292 -4.07 9.03 15.27
N ILE A 293 -4.91 8.01 15.47
CA ILE A 293 -6.19 8.08 16.16
C ILE A 293 -6.07 7.32 17.46
N LEU A 294 -6.49 7.96 18.55
CA LEU A 294 -6.50 7.43 19.89
C LEU A 294 -7.94 7.39 20.40
N PRO A 295 -8.65 6.25 20.29
CA PRO A 295 -9.88 5.99 21.03
C PRO A 295 -9.75 6.41 22.50
N GLN A 296 -10.81 6.91 23.11
CA GLN A 296 -10.77 7.31 24.53
C GLN A 296 -11.75 6.48 25.37
N GLY A 297 -12.23 5.37 24.81
CA GLY A 297 -13.27 4.54 25.36
C GLY A 297 -14.69 5.05 25.09
N TYR A 298 -15.66 4.30 25.60
CA TYR A 298 -17.09 4.53 25.38
C TYR A 298 -17.55 5.95 25.72
N LYS A 299 -18.36 6.55 24.84
CA LYS A 299 -18.91 7.92 24.95
C LYS A 299 -17.88 9.04 25.07
N LYS A 300 -16.61 8.77 24.76
CA LYS A 300 -15.56 9.78 24.73
C LYS A 300 -15.06 9.96 23.31
N PRO A 301 -14.86 11.20 22.86
CA PRO A 301 -14.36 11.45 21.51
C PRO A 301 -12.90 10.98 21.41
N ALA A 302 -12.56 10.29 20.33
CA ALA A 302 -11.18 9.91 20.04
C ALA A 302 -10.34 11.16 19.76
N ARG A 303 -9.05 11.11 20.09
CA ARG A 303 -8.09 12.17 19.72
C ARG A 303 -7.49 11.86 18.37
N LEU A 304 -7.41 12.88 17.53
CA LEU A 304 -6.58 12.87 16.33
C LEU A 304 -5.29 13.62 16.66
N VAL A 305 -4.14 12.99 16.46
CA VAL A 305 -2.83 13.54 16.85
C VAL A 305 -1.81 13.42 15.73
N THR A 306 -0.78 14.26 15.76
CA THR A 306 0.49 13.99 15.07
C THR A 306 1.50 13.37 16.03
N LEU A 307 2.35 12.49 15.52
CA LEU A 307 3.44 11.85 16.27
C LEU A 307 4.77 12.55 15.98
N SER A 308 5.47 12.95 17.03
CA SER A 308 6.82 13.47 16.93
C SER A 308 7.78 12.39 16.41
N PRO A 309 8.62 12.69 15.40
CA PRO A 309 9.62 11.74 14.91
C PRO A 309 10.68 11.38 15.97
N THR A 310 10.94 12.25 16.95
CA THR A 310 12.06 12.08 17.89
C THR A 310 11.75 11.19 19.08
N ASP A 311 10.53 11.28 19.61
CA ASP A 311 10.16 10.65 20.89
C ASP A 311 8.73 10.10 20.93
N GLY A 312 7.96 10.23 19.85
CA GLY A 312 6.58 9.76 19.79
C GLY A 312 5.60 10.63 20.59
N SER A 313 6.04 11.79 21.10
CA SER A 313 5.14 12.74 21.74
C SER A 313 4.03 13.17 20.78
N MET A 314 2.83 13.34 21.32
CA MET A 314 1.61 13.57 20.55
C MET A 314 1.20 15.03 20.62
N THR A 315 0.92 15.62 19.47
CA THR A 315 0.29 16.95 19.37
C THR A 315 -1.14 16.79 18.87
N ASP A 316 -2.12 17.32 19.60
CA ASP A 316 -3.52 17.25 19.23
C ASP A 316 -3.82 18.07 17.96
N LEU A 317 -4.52 17.45 17.02
CA LEU A 317 -5.12 18.10 15.86
C LEU A 317 -6.63 18.36 16.07
N GLY A 318 -7.25 17.61 16.97
CA GLY A 318 -8.67 17.73 17.29
C GLY A 318 -9.23 16.43 17.86
N THR A 319 -10.56 16.39 17.96
CA THR A 319 -11.29 15.21 18.43
C THR A 319 -12.32 14.74 17.41
N MET A 320 -12.62 13.45 17.45
CA MET A 320 -13.57 12.79 16.56
C MET A 320 -14.59 12.03 17.40
N ALA A 321 -15.87 12.17 17.07
CA ALA A 321 -16.95 11.51 17.80
C ALA A 321 -17.95 10.87 16.84
N MET A 322 -18.53 9.74 17.24
CA MET A 322 -19.69 9.17 16.57
C MET A 322 -20.97 9.89 17.03
N PRO A 323 -21.98 10.07 16.16
CA PRO A 323 -23.24 10.75 16.52
C PRO A 323 -24.01 10.08 17.68
N ASP A 324 -23.88 8.77 17.82
CA ASP A 324 -24.54 7.94 18.84
C ASP A 324 -23.71 7.76 20.12
N GLY A 325 -22.49 8.34 20.18
CA GLY A 325 -21.57 8.19 21.30
C GLY A 325 -20.91 6.81 21.40
N LEU A 326 -21.01 5.97 20.36
CA LEU A 326 -20.22 4.75 20.27
C LEU A 326 -18.73 5.08 20.11
N ASP A 327 -17.89 4.11 20.50
CA ASP A 327 -16.45 4.21 20.32
C ASP A 327 -16.08 4.18 18.83
N ILE A 328 -15.00 4.87 18.50
CA ILE A 328 -14.43 4.86 17.15
C ILE A 328 -13.70 3.53 16.99
N GLY A 329 -14.28 2.63 16.18
CA GLY A 329 -13.75 1.28 15.93
C GLY A 329 -12.40 1.31 15.20
N ALA A 330 -11.32 1.60 15.94
CA ALA A 330 -9.99 1.83 15.41
C ALA A 330 -9.41 0.59 14.71
N ALA A 331 -9.68 -0.60 15.25
CA ALA A 331 -9.27 -1.88 14.67
C ALA A 331 -10.16 -2.32 13.49
N LEU A 332 -11.40 -1.84 13.42
CA LEU A 332 -12.41 -2.29 12.43
C LEU A 332 -12.41 -1.46 11.15
N ASN A 333 -11.79 -0.28 11.18
CA ASN A 333 -11.86 0.68 10.09
C ASN A 333 -10.47 1.08 9.58
N GLU A 334 -10.37 1.35 8.29
CA GLU A 334 -9.23 2.06 7.70
C GLU A 334 -9.52 3.55 7.69
N TYR A 335 -8.59 4.35 8.21
CA TYR A 335 -8.76 5.80 8.35
C TYR A 335 -7.83 6.52 7.39
N LEU A 336 -8.43 7.44 6.64
CA LEU A 336 -7.75 8.26 5.65
C LEU A 336 -7.96 9.72 5.99
N MET A 337 -6.92 10.51 5.75
CA MET A 337 -6.96 11.94 5.92
C MET A 337 -6.11 12.57 4.81
N PRO A 338 -6.69 13.43 3.94
CA PRO A 338 -5.90 14.14 2.94
C PRO A 338 -4.78 14.97 3.58
N ALA A 339 -3.78 15.33 2.79
CA ALA A 339 -2.59 16.03 3.28
C ALA A 339 -2.90 17.43 3.85
N ASP A 340 -4.01 18.05 3.41
CA ASP A 340 -4.49 19.35 3.91
C ASP A 340 -5.15 19.27 5.30
N GLY A 341 -5.44 18.06 5.78
CA GLY A 341 -6.08 17.81 7.06
C GLY A 341 -7.54 18.30 7.15
N SER A 342 -8.21 18.56 6.03
CA SER A 342 -9.55 19.16 6.01
C SER A 342 -10.63 18.22 6.55
N THR A 343 -10.46 16.90 6.40
CA THR A 343 -11.46 15.90 6.77
C THR A 343 -10.84 14.54 7.05
N VAL A 344 -11.40 13.80 8.01
CA VAL A 344 -11.07 12.39 8.24
C VAL A 344 -12.21 11.53 7.71
N TYR A 345 -11.88 10.45 7.00
CA TYR A 345 -12.85 9.49 6.53
C TYR A 345 -12.43 8.07 6.91
N SER A 346 -13.40 7.16 6.99
CA SER A 346 -13.08 5.76 7.21
C SER A 346 -13.98 4.80 6.47
N PHE A 347 -13.38 3.67 6.08
CA PHE A 347 -14.06 2.51 5.53
C PHE A 347 -13.98 1.34 6.50
N SER A 348 -15.07 0.59 6.62
CA SER A 348 -15.05 -0.71 7.30
C SER A 348 -14.10 -1.66 6.57
N ARG A 349 -13.22 -2.32 7.32
CA ARG A 349 -12.26 -3.29 6.76
C ARG A 349 -12.93 -4.59 6.34
N PHE A 350 -14.06 -4.93 6.96
CA PHE A 350 -14.68 -6.26 6.88
C PHE A 350 -16.00 -6.27 6.13
N ASP A 351 -16.64 -5.12 5.98
CA ASP A 351 -17.95 -5.01 5.34
C ASP A 351 -17.89 -4.00 4.19
N SER A 352 -18.13 -4.48 2.97
CA SER A 352 -18.18 -3.66 1.75
C SER A 352 -19.46 -2.86 1.58
N ASP A 353 -20.51 -3.21 2.31
CA ASP A 353 -21.80 -2.53 2.26
C ASP A 353 -21.95 -1.45 3.34
N SER A 354 -21.05 -1.45 4.33
CA SER A 354 -20.95 -0.36 5.32
C SER A 354 -20.71 0.99 4.63
N PRO A 355 -21.47 2.05 5.00
CA PRO A 355 -21.32 3.37 4.41
C PRO A 355 -19.96 4.01 4.78
N LEU A 356 -19.53 4.98 3.97
CA LEU A 356 -18.41 5.85 4.32
C LEU A 356 -18.74 6.63 5.60
N THR A 357 -17.84 6.61 6.58
CA THR A 357 -17.93 7.52 7.73
C THR A 357 -17.04 8.73 7.49
N LYS A 358 -17.56 9.94 7.77
CA LYS A 358 -16.88 11.22 7.56
C LYS A 358 -16.92 12.06 8.84
N TRP A 359 -15.77 12.60 9.24
CA TRP A 359 -15.66 13.63 10.27
C TRP A 359 -15.14 14.93 9.67
N ALA A 360 -16.00 15.95 9.64
CA ALA A 360 -15.63 17.30 9.25
C ALA A 360 -15.30 18.16 10.48
N LYS A 361 -14.33 19.06 10.34
CA LYS A 361 -14.03 20.06 11.36
C LYS A 361 -15.25 20.98 11.54
N LYS A 362 -15.68 21.15 12.80
CA LYS A 362 -16.72 22.11 13.16
C LYS A 362 -16.12 23.49 13.42
#